data_AF-A0AAD8GNR7-F1
#
_entry.id   AF-A0AAD8GNR7-F1
#
_cell.length_a   1.000
_cell.length_b   1.000
_cell.length_c   1.000
_cell.angle_alpha   90.00
_cell.angle_beta   90.00
_cell.angle_gamma   90.00
#
_symmetry.space_group_name_H-M   'P 1'
#
loop_
_entity.id
_entity.type
_entity.pdbx_description
1 polymer ?
#
loop_
_entity_poly.entity_id
_entity_poly.type
_entity_poly.pdbx_seq_one_letter_code
_entity_poly.pdbx_strand_id
1 'polypeptide(L)'
;MHLGKFLRSLQKLADEFGVAVVLLPVILSRQVCFASLMLYYYLSYCRIYHNPMSSKLVPMGFTSAGQLHAQREEIILITTGSRELDKVLEGGTETGSLTEIYGEFRCGKTQLCHTLCVTCQLPLEQGGGEGKAMYIDAEGTFRPQRLLQIADRFGLNGPDVLENVAYA
;
A
#
# COMPACT_ATOMS: atom_id res chain seq x y z
N MET A 1 3.70 22.52 -7.08
CA MET A 1 2.27 22.73 -6.72
C MET A 1 1.31 21.65 -7.27
N HIS A 2 1.68 20.84 -8.27
CA HIS A 2 0.81 19.79 -8.83
C HIS A 2 0.77 18.47 -8.03
N LEU A 3 1.89 18.09 -7.41
CA LEU A 3 2.05 16.81 -6.71
C LEU A 3 1.07 16.66 -5.52
N GLY A 4 0.96 17.68 -4.68
CA GLY A 4 0.03 17.63 -3.52
C GLY A 4 -1.45 17.57 -3.91
N LYS A 5 -1.86 18.09 -5.08
CA LYS A 5 -3.24 17.96 -5.58
C LYS A 5 -3.51 16.57 -6.13
N PHE A 6 -2.61 16.08 -6.98
CA PHE A 6 -2.68 14.72 -7.55
C PHE A 6 -2.83 13.68 -6.45
N LEU A 7 -2.04 13.82 -5.40
CA LEU A 7 -2.01 12.82 -4.36
C LEU A 7 -3.13 12.94 -3.32
N ARG A 8 -3.70 14.14 -3.10
CA ARG A 8 -4.98 14.28 -2.40
C ARG A 8 -6.10 13.55 -3.15
N SER A 9 -6.07 13.56 -4.47
CA SER A 9 -7.01 12.79 -5.28
C SER A 9 -6.78 11.29 -5.12
N LEU A 10 -5.53 10.82 -5.11
CA LEU A 10 -5.23 9.41 -4.82
C LEU A 10 -5.67 8.97 -3.42
N GLN A 11 -5.50 9.80 -2.39
CA GLN A 11 -6.00 9.47 -1.04
C GLN A 11 -7.52 9.41 -1.00
N LYS A 12 -8.21 10.37 -1.64
CA LYS A 12 -9.67 10.32 -1.74
C LYS A 12 -10.14 9.05 -2.43
N LEU A 13 -9.45 8.65 -3.51
CA LEU A 13 -9.71 7.38 -4.19
C LEU A 13 -9.39 6.18 -3.27
N ALA A 14 -8.29 6.19 -2.52
CA ALA A 14 -7.99 5.09 -1.60
C ALA A 14 -9.04 4.96 -0.48
N ASP A 15 -9.49 6.09 0.08
CA ASP A 15 -10.51 6.11 1.13
C ASP A 15 -11.92 5.77 0.60
N GLU A 16 -12.27 6.26 -0.59
CA GLU A 16 -13.56 5.99 -1.23
C GLU A 16 -13.70 4.52 -1.63
N PHE A 17 -12.58 3.89 -2.00
CA PHE A 17 -12.55 2.49 -2.44
C PHE A 17 -12.16 1.51 -1.32
N GLY A 18 -11.80 1.98 -0.11
CA GLY A 18 -11.39 1.10 1.00
C GLY A 18 -10.09 0.33 0.71
N VAL A 19 -9.10 1.03 0.14
CA VAL A 19 -7.88 0.43 -0.42
C VAL A 19 -6.77 0.37 0.63
N ALA A 20 -6.19 -0.82 0.80
CA ALA A 20 -5.07 -1.10 1.69
C ALA A 20 -3.69 -0.81 1.07
N VAL A 21 -3.54 -0.89 -0.26
CA VAL A 21 -2.21 -0.80 -0.92
C VAL A 21 -2.27 -0.03 -2.24
N VAL A 22 -1.39 0.96 -2.41
CA VAL A 22 -1.16 1.68 -3.68
C VAL A 22 0.20 1.28 -4.26
N LEU A 23 0.23 0.73 -5.47
CA LEU A 23 1.45 0.21 -6.09
C LEU A 23 1.80 0.95 -7.38
N LEU A 24 3.05 1.40 -7.47
CA LEU A 24 3.64 2.08 -8.63
C LEU A 24 4.94 1.36 -9.02
N PRO A 25 4.93 0.39 -9.94
CA PRO A 25 6.16 -0.15 -10.48
C PRO A 25 6.81 0.90 -11.40
N VAL A 26 7.92 1.50 -10.97
CA VAL A 26 8.79 2.29 -11.87
C VAL A 26 10.14 1.61 -12.01
N ILE A 27 10.54 1.33 -13.25
CA ILE A 27 11.85 0.87 -13.68
C ILE A 27 12.66 2.12 -14.03
N LEU A 28 13.46 2.60 -13.07
CA LEU A 28 14.27 3.80 -13.28
C LEU A 28 15.57 3.46 -14.02
N SER A 29 15.51 3.32 -15.36
CA SER A 29 16.70 3.42 -16.19
C SER A 29 16.83 4.84 -16.75
N ARG A 30 17.64 5.65 -16.06
CA ARG A 30 18.06 7.02 -16.39
C ARG A 30 16.99 8.13 -16.23
N GLN A 31 17.29 9.05 -15.31
CA GLN A 31 16.63 10.32 -15.01
C GLN A 31 15.19 10.28 -14.45
N VAL A 32 15.16 10.29 -13.11
CA VAL A 32 14.18 10.96 -12.22
C VAL A 32 12.69 10.67 -12.44
N CYS A 33 12.11 9.91 -11.51
CA CYS A 33 10.71 10.09 -11.09
C CYS A 33 10.66 10.22 -9.56
N PHE A 34 10.76 11.48 -9.12
CA PHE A 34 10.70 11.95 -7.73
C PHE A 34 9.26 11.95 -7.14
N ALA A 35 8.36 11.07 -7.62
CA ALA A 35 6.92 11.25 -7.44
C ALA A 35 6.26 10.50 -6.27
N SER A 36 6.93 9.51 -5.66
CA SER A 36 6.32 8.74 -4.54
C SER A 36 6.76 9.23 -3.15
N LEU A 37 7.65 10.24 -3.11
CA LEU A 37 8.61 10.53 -2.03
C LEU A 37 8.09 11.30 -0.77
N MET A 38 6.80 11.36 -0.40
CA MET A 38 6.43 12.20 0.78
C MET A 38 5.13 11.96 1.56
N LEU A 39 4.27 10.97 1.22
CA LEU A 39 2.89 11.42 1.09
C LEU A 39 1.72 10.68 1.76
N TYR A 40 1.89 9.47 2.27
CA TYR A 40 0.89 8.92 3.20
C TYR A 40 1.01 9.59 4.59
N TYR A 41 2.25 9.84 5.02
CA TYR A 41 2.56 10.48 6.30
C TYR A 41 2.07 11.95 6.36
N TYR A 42 2.06 12.70 5.25
CA TYR A 42 1.57 14.08 5.26
C TYR A 42 0.05 14.18 5.05
N LEU A 43 -0.63 13.19 4.44
CA LEU A 43 -2.07 13.30 4.13
C LEU A 43 -3.01 12.78 5.23
N SER A 44 -2.62 11.75 5.98
CA SER A 44 -3.32 11.44 7.24
C SER A 44 -3.20 12.62 8.21
N TYR A 45 -2.05 13.31 8.21
CA TYR A 45 -1.86 14.59 8.90
C TYR A 45 -2.71 15.74 8.29
N CYS A 46 -2.69 15.97 6.97
CA CYS A 46 -3.37 17.12 6.34
C CYS A 46 -4.90 17.05 6.33
N ARG A 47 -5.52 15.86 6.37
CA ARG A 47 -6.99 15.73 6.44
C ARG A 47 -7.54 16.25 7.78
N ILE A 48 -6.70 16.26 8.82
CA ILE A 48 -7.03 16.80 10.15
C ILE A 48 -6.96 18.33 10.18
N TYR A 49 -6.08 18.94 9.38
CA TYR A 49 -5.85 20.38 9.42
C TYR A 49 -6.97 21.24 8.80
N HIS A 50 -7.86 20.67 7.98
CA HIS A 50 -8.82 21.46 7.19
C HIS A 50 -10.29 21.34 7.64
N ASN A 51 -10.59 20.52 8.66
CA ASN A 51 -11.93 20.41 9.24
C ASN A 51 -11.87 20.59 10.77
N PRO A 52 -12.45 21.66 11.35
CA PRO A 52 -12.40 21.93 12.79
C PRO A 52 -13.12 20.86 13.64
N MET A 53 -13.90 19.95 13.05
CA MET A 53 -14.46 18.79 13.76
C MET A 53 -13.49 17.60 13.85
N SER A 54 -12.45 17.53 13.02
CA SER A 54 -11.55 16.37 12.98
C SER A 54 -10.54 16.33 14.13
N SER A 55 -10.27 17.46 14.79
CA SER A 55 -9.42 17.53 15.99
C SER A 55 -10.01 16.79 17.20
N LYS A 56 -11.31 16.48 17.18
CA LYS A 56 -11.98 15.63 18.17
C LYS A 56 -11.91 14.13 17.84
N LEU A 57 -11.61 13.79 16.60
CA LEU A 57 -11.64 12.42 16.07
C LEU A 57 -10.25 11.84 15.86
N VAL A 58 -9.25 12.69 15.60
CA VAL A 58 -7.87 12.29 15.40
C VAL A 58 -7.02 12.92 16.49
N PRO A 59 -6.23 12.13 17.25
CA PRO A 59 -5.43 12.63 18.35
C PRO A 59 -4.36 13.59 17.84
N MET A 60 -4.66 14.88 17.92
CA MET A 60 -3.76 15.97 17.57
C MET A 60 -3.12 16.50 18.85
N GLY A 61 -1.92 16.02 19.17
CA GLY A 61 -1.20 16.43 20.37
C GLY A 61 0.15 15.76 20.48
N PHE A 62 0.94 16.19 21.47
CA PHE A 62 2.17 15.48 21.82
C PHE A 62 1.81 14.23 22.62
N THR A 63 2.38 13.09 22.23
CA THR A 63 2.30 11.83 22.97
C THR A 63 3.68 11.43 23.45
N SER A 64 3.75 10.57 24.47
CA SER A 64 5.04 10.04 24.92
C SER A 64 5.58 9.02 23.91
N ALA A 65 6.90 8.82 23.89
CA ALA A 65 7.51 7.80 23.03
C ALA A 65 6.96 6.39 23.32
N GLY A 66 6.62 6.09 24.58
CA GLY A 66 6.00 4.82 24.97
C GLY A 66 4.60 4.63 24.40
N GLN A 67 3.79 5.71 24.34
CA GLN A 67 2.49 5.67 23.68
C GLN A 67 2.62 5.46 22.17
N LEU A 68 3.56 6.17 21.53
CA LEU A 68 3.82 5.98 20.10
C LEU A 68 4.28 4.55 19.79
N HIS A 69 5.11 3.96 20.66
CA HIS A 69 5.55 2.58 20.49
C HIS A 69 4.38 1.60 20.55
N ALA A 70 3.51 1.70 21.57
CA ALA A 70 2.31 0.88 21.69
C ALA A 70 1.38 1.03 20.47
N GLN A 71 1.20 2.25 19.95
CA GLN A 71 0.41 2.47 18.73
C GLN A 71 1.03 1.79 17.50
N ARG A 72 2.36 1.68 17.42
CA ARG A 72 3.03 1.00 16.31
C ARG A 72 2.90 -0.51 16.37
N GLU A 73 2.65 -1.09 17.55
CA GLU A 73 2.36 -2.54 17.69
C GLU A 73 1.00 -2.92 17.07
N GLU A 74 0.09 -1.96 16.89
CA GLU A 74 -1.22 -2.17 16.26
C GLU A 74 -1.17 -2.06 14.72
N ILE A 75 -0.01 -1.73 14.13
CA ILE A 75 0.12 -1.58 12.69
C ILE A 75 0.01 -2.95 12.00
N ILE A 76 -0.86 -3.02 10.99
CA ILE A 76 -1.02 -4.22 10.18
C ILE A 76 0.20 -4.34 9.25
N LEU A 77 0.76 -5.55 9.17
CA LEU A 77 1.86 -5.90 8.28
C LEU A 77 1.35 -6.88 7.24
N ILE A 78 1.41 -6.50 5.96
CA ILE A 78 0.94 -7.33 4.84
C ILE A 78 2.05 -8.30 4.42
N THR A 79 1.76 -9.60 4.40
CA THR A 79 2.71 -10.62 3.93
C THR A 79 3.11 -10.37 2.48
N THR A 80 4.40 -10.54 2.20
CA THR A 80 4.95 -10.54 0.84
C THR A 80 4.73 -11.87 0.12
N GLY A 81 4.18 -12.87 0.82
CA GLY A 81 4.04 -14.24 0.34
C GLY A 81 5.33 -15.06 0.38
N SER A 82 6.42 -14.53 0.96
CA SER A 82 7.66 -15.27 1.25
C SER A 82 8.01 -15.11 2.73
N ARG A 83 8.22 -16.23 3.42
CA ARG A 83 8.57 -16.23 4.84
C ARG A 83 9.93 -15.59 5.10
N GLU A 84 10.87 -15.78 4.18
CA GLU A 84 12.22 -15.25 4.25
C GLU A 84 12.23 -13.73 4.07
N LEU A 85 11.45 -13.23 3.10
CA LEU A 85 11.32 -11.80 2.88
C LEU A 85 10.54 -11.13 4.03
N ASP A 86 9.46 -11.73 4.51
CA ASP A 86 8.73 -11.24 5.68
C ASP A 86 9.63 -11.19 6.91
N LYS A 87 10.52 -12.17 7.11
CA LYS A 87 11.51 -12.15 8.21
C LYS A 87 12.50 -10.99 8.07
N VAL A 88 12.96 -10.69 6.85
CA VAL A 88 13.86 -9.54 6.59
C VAL A 88 13.14 -8.21 6.84
N LEU A 89 11.84 -8.16 6.57
CA LEU A 89 10.97 -7.00 6.81
C LEU A 89 10.36 -6.99 8.22
N GLU A 90 10.78 -7.89 9.12
CA GLU A 90 10.28 -8.00 10.49
C GLU A 90 8.75 -8.19 10.61
N GLY A 91 8.15 -8.84 9.61
CA GLY A 91 6.76 -9.30 9.60
C GLY A 91 6.07 -9.15 8.24
N GLY A 92 6.45 -8.15 7.44
CA GLY A 92 5.85 -7.90 6.14
C GLY A 92 5.93 -6.43 5.73
N THR A 93 5.08 -6.04 4.78
CA THR A 93 4.99 -4.65 4.32
C THR A 93 4.10 -3.85 5.27
N GLU A 94 4.65 -2.82 5.91
CA GLU A 94 3.97 -1.99 6.91
C GLU A 94 2.86 -1.14 6.29
N THR A 95 1.66 -1.17 6.88
CA THR A 95 0.57 -0.27 6.51
C THR A 95 0.76 1.11 7.15
N GLY A 96 0.20 2.15 6.51
CA GLY A 96 0.35 3.53 7.00
C GLY A 96 1.74 4.14 6.80
N SER A 97 2.70 3.39 6.23
CA SER A 97 4.00 3.89 5.80
C SER A 97 4.21 3.69 4.29
N LEU A 98 5.30 4.24 3.75
CA LEU A 98 5.68 4.10 2.34
C LEU A 98 6.85 3.14 2.24
N THR A 99 6.67 2.04 1.51
CA THR A 99 7.73 1.08 1.21
C THR A 99 8.19 1.23 -0.24
N GLU A 100 9.45 1.59 -0.44
CA GLU A 100 10.06 1.69 -1.78
C GLU A 100 10.79 0.39 -2.13
N ILE A 101 10.46 -0.19 -3.29
CA ILE A 101 11.13 -1.38 -3.82
C ILE A 101 12.04 -0.95 -4.97
N TYR A 102 13.36 -0.91 -4.72
CA TYR A 102 14.37 -0.55 -5.72
C TYR A 102 15.16 -1.77 -6.21
N GLY A 103 15.55 -1.76 -7.48
CA GLY A 103 16.41 -2.78 -8.08
C GLY A 103 16.44 -2.74 -9.60
N GLU A 104 17.29 -3.55 -10.23
CA GLU A 104 17.44 -3.59 -11.69
C GLU A 104 16.19 -4.07 -12.44
N PHE A 105 16.16 -3.87 -13.76
CA PHE A 105 15.12 -4.47 -14.60
C PHE A 105 15.10 -5.99 -14.41
N ARG A 106 13.91 -6.60 -14.38
CA ARG A 106 13.68 -8.04 -14.15
C ARG A 106 14.10 -8.58 -12.77
N CYS A 107 14.38 -7.75 -11.76
CA CYS A 107 14.66 -8.24 -10.40
C CYS A 107 13.41 -8.64 -9.59
N GLY A 108 12.20 -8.65 -10.20
CA GLY A 108 10.98 -9.11 -9.54
C GLY A 108 10.08 -8.03 -8.91
N LYS A 109 10.39 -6.74 -9.06
CA LYS A 109 9.57 -5.64 -8.49
C LYS A 109 8.09 -5.73 -8.87
N THR A 110 7.80 -5.80 -10.17
CA THR A 110 6.44 -5.94 -10.68
C THR A 110 5.75 -7.19 -10.12
N GLN A 111 6.47 -8.30 -9.98
CA GLN A 111 5.92 -9.54 -9.41
C GLN A 111 5.55 -9.37 -7.94
N LEU A 112 6.41 -8.74 -7.15
CA LEU A 112 6.11 -8.43 -5.74
C LEU A 112 4.87 -7.54 -5.63
N CYS A 113 4.75 -6.51 -6.49
CA CYS A 113 3.54 -5.68 -6.53
C CYS A 113 2.27 -6.50 -6.86
N HIS A 114 2.31 -7.40 -7.85
CA HIS A 114 1.16 -8.27 -8.14
C HIS A 114 0.80 -9.16 -6.94
N THR A 115 1.79 -9.65 -6.19
CA THR A 115 1.54 -10.42 -4.96
C THR A 115 0.86 -9.59 -3.90
N LEU A 116 1.35 -8.37 -3.65
CA LEU A 116 0.78 -7.47 -2.64
C LEU A 116 -0.67 -7.07 -2.94
N CYS A 117 -1.06 -6.95 -4.21
CA CYS A 117 -2.47 -6.75 -4.61
C CYS A 117 -3.42 -7.85 -4.18
N VAL A 118 -2.90 -9.08 -4.04
CA VAL A 118 -3.69 -10.24 -3.64
C VAL A 118 -3.58 -10.46 -2.14
N THR A 119 -2.38 -10.37 -1.57
CA THR A 119 -2.16 -10.64 -0.14
C THR A 119 -2.82 -9.60 0.76
N CYS A 120 -2.99 -8.35 0.31
CA CYS A 120 -3.71 -7.35 1.09
C CYS A 120 -5.19 -7.68 1.29
N GLN A 121 -5.77 -8.52 0.43
CA GLN A 121 -7.16 -8.95 0.50
C GLN A 121 -7.37 -10.14 1.44
N LEU A 122 -6.28 -10.76 1.92
CA LEU A 122 -6.35 -11.88 2.85
C LEU A 122 -6.90 -11.43 4.22
N PRO A 123 -7.45 -12.37 4.99
CA PRO A 123 -7.75 -12.15 6.41
C PRO A 123 -6.52 -11.72 7.21
N LEU A 124 -6.72 -10.94 8.27
CA LEU A 124 -5.63 -10.47 9.16
C LEU A 124 -4.84 -11.64 9.75
N GLU A 125 -5.51 -12.74 10.10
CA GLU A 125 -4.92 -13.97 10.63
C GLU A 125 -3.96 -14.69 9.65
N GLN A 126 -4.04 -14.37 8.35
CA GLN A 126 -3.14 -14.88 7.31
C GLN A 126 -2.08 -13.85 6.88
N GLY A 127 -1.95 -12.75 7.62
CA GLY A 127 -1.04 -11.65 7.28
C GLY A 127 -1.57 -10.77 6.14
N GLY A 128 -2.88 -10.74 5.92
CA GLY A 128 -3.51 -9.79 5.01
C GLY A 128 -3.96 -8.50 5.71
N GLY A 129 -4.77 -7.71 5.01
CA GLY A 129 -5.31 -6.45 5.50
C GLY A 129 -6.81 -6.29 5.30
N GLU A 130 -7.50 -7.36 4.84
CA GLU A 130 -8.94 -7.36 4.54
C GLU A 130 -9.40 -6.18 3.68
N GLY A 131 -8.52 -5.70 2.79
CA GLY A 131 -8.71 -4.47 2.04
C GLY A 131 -8.49 -4.62 0.54
N LYS A 132 -9.00 -3.65 -0.23
CA LYS A 132 -8.83 -3.60 -1.69
C LYS A 132 -7.43 -3.11 -2.08
N ALA A 133 -7.05 -3.28 -3.34
CA ALA A 133 -5.79 -2.75 -3.87
C ALA A 133 -6.02 -1.69 -4.95
N MET A 134 -5.08 -0.78 -5.09
CA MET A 134 -4.99 0.17 -6.20
C MET A 134 -3.63 0.01 -6.87
N TYR A 135 -3.64 -0.30 -8.16
CA TYR A 135 -2.44 -0.48 -8.97
C TYR A 135 -2.38 0.61 -10.01
N ILE A 136 -1.33 1.43 -9.97
CA ILE A 136 -1.10 2.50 -10.94
C ILE A 136 0.11 2.10 -11.77
N ASP A 137 -0.10 1.81 -13.05
CA ASP A 137 0.91 1.25 -13.94
C ASP A 137 1.35 2.26 -14.99
N ALA A 138 2.55 2.81 -14.81
CA ALA A 138 3.12 3.75 -15.77
C ALA A 138 3.75 3.08 -17.00
N GLU A 139 3.95 1.75 -16.98
CA GLU A 139 4.77 1.03 -17.96
C GLU A 139 4.01 -0.05 -18.74
N GLY A 140 2.72 -0.24 -18.45
CA GLY A 140 1.91 -1.28 -19.09
C GLY A 140 2.37 -2.69 -18.75
N THR A 141 2.87 -2.91 -17.53
CA THR A 141 3.38 -4.19 -17.03
C THR A 141 2.35 -4.99 -16.21
N PHE A 142 1.19 -4.41 -15.88
CA PHE A 142 0.14 -5.07 -15.14
C PHE A 142 -0.52 -6.18 -15.96
N ARG A 143 -0.66 -7.37 -15.37
CA ARG A 143 -1.27 -8.54 -16.01
C ARG A 143 -2.28 -9.19 -15.06
N PRO A 144 -3.60 -9.01 -15.27
CA PRO A 144 -4.64 -9.59 -14.41
C PRO A 144 -4.55 -11.11 -14.27
N GLN A 145 -4.10 -11.82 -15.32
CA GLN A 145 -3.90 -13.26 -15.26
C GLN A 145 -2.90 -13.67 -14.17
N ARG A 146 -1.96 -12.78 -13.84
CA ARG A 146 -0.99 -13.03 -12.78
C ARG A 146 -1.64 -12.97 -11.39
N LEU A 147 -2.62 -12.08 -11.18
CA LEU A 147 -3.40 -12.02 -9.94
C LEU A 147 -4.18 -13.32 -9.73
N LEU A 148 -4.79 -13.88 -10.79
CA LEU A 148 -5.52 -15.16 -10.71
C LEU A 148 -4.61 -16.29 -10.23
N GLN A 149 -3.41 -16.42 -10.79
CA GLN A 149 -2.44 -17.44 -10.37
C GLN A 149 -2.00 -17.28 -8.91
N ILE A 150 -1.93 -16.04 -8.42
CA ILE A 150 -1.56 -15.75 -7.04
C ILE A 150 -2.76 -16.02 -6.12
N ALA A 151 -3.98 -15.67 -6.54
CA ALA A 151 -5.23 -15.96 -5.84
C ALA A 151 -5.40 -17.47 -5.62
N ASP A 152 -5.15 -18.28 -6.67
CA ASP A 152 -5.19 -19.74 -6.59
C ASP A 152 -4.23 -20.28 -5.52
N ARG A 153 -3.02 -19.72 -5.43
CA ARG A 153 -2.03 -20.09 -4.40
C ARG A 153 -2.54 -19.84 -2.98
N PHE A 154 -3.27 -18.75 -2.78
CA PHE A 154 -3.81 -18.38 -1.47
C PHE A 154 -5.25 -18.88 -1.23
N GLY A 155 -5.82 -19.64 -2.15
CA GLY A 155 -7.19 -20.16 -2.03
C GLY A 155 -8.28 -19.09 -2.11
N LEU A 156 -8.00 -17.96 -2.76
CA LEU A 156 -8.97 -16.89 -2.97
C LEU A 156 -9.75 -17.09 -4.27
N ASN A 157 -10.99 -16.59 -4.31
CA ASN A 157 -11.78 -16.57 -5.53
C ASN A 157 -11.19 -15.55 -6.52
N GLY A 158 -10.70 -16.04 -7.66
CA GLY A 158 -10.05 -15.21 -8.67
C GLY A 158 -10.89 -14.02 -9.15
N PRO A 159 -12.14 -14.22 -9.60
CA PRO A 159 -13.04 -13.13 -9.96
C PRO A 159 -13.19 -12.05 -8.87
N ASP A 160 -13.41 -12.44 -7.62
CA ASP A 160 -13.55 -11.49 -6.51
C ASP A 160 -12.25 -10.70 -6.28
N VAL A 161 -11.10 -11.37 -6.40
CA VAL A 161 -9.78 -10.72 -6.31
C VAL A 161 -9.63 -9.63 -7.36
N LEU A 162 -10.08 -9.87 -8.59
CA LEU A 162 -9.99 -8.88 -9.67
C LEU A 162 -10.89 -7.66 -9.42
N GLU A 163 -12.12 -7.87 -8.95
CA GLU A 163 -13.06 -6.77 -8.61
C GLU A 163 -12.55 -5.90 -7.44
N ASN A 164 -11.69 -6.46 -6.61
CA ASN A 164 -11.06 -5.75 -5.50
C ASN A 164 -9.75 -5.02 -5.88
N VAL A 165 -9.36 -5.00 -7.16
CA VAL A 165 -8.20 -4.25 -7.63
C VAL A 165 -8.62 -3.13 -8.58
N ALA A 166 -8.51 -1.88 -8.12
CA ALA A 166 -8.61 -0.71 -8.98
C ALA A 166 -7.30 -0.55 -9.79
N TYR A 167 -7.40 -0.40 -11.11
CA TYR A 167 -6.26 -0.25 -12.01
C TYR A 167 -6.31 1.08 -12.76
N ALA A 168 -5.17 1.77 -12.87
CA ALA A 168 -5.02 3.03 -13.62
C ALA A 168 -3.69 3.09 -14.37
#